data_AF-A0A5M4A9G7-F1
#
_entry.id   AF-A0A5M4A9G7-F1
#
_cell.length_a   1.000
_cell.length_b   1.000
_cell.length_c   1.000
_cell.angle_alpha   90.00
_cell.angle_beta   90.00
_cell.angle_gamma   90.00
#
_symmetry.space_group_name_H-M   'P 1'
#
loop_
_entity.id
_entity.type
_entity.pdbx_description
1 polymer ?
#
loop_
_entity_poly.entity_id
_entity_poly.type
_entity_poly.pdbx_seq_one_letter_code
_entity_poly.pdbx_strand_id
1 'polypeptide(L)'
;MAKIAIVIYADTDTAEALGKVSNAFMLALEAVENKDDLKIIFEGAGTKWIGELEKEDHKMHALYSGLKDKITGVCDYCAQAFGVKSKVEKAGVPLLSEFKKHPSLRSLFAEGYSVINF
;
A
#
# COMPACT_ATOMS: atom_id res chain seq x y z
N MET A 1 -17.38 6.29 -11.65
CA MET A 1 -16.39 5.42 -11.02
C MET A 1 -15.05 5.73 -11.63
N ALA A 2 -14.19 6.39 -10.87
CA ALA A 2 -12.79 6.58 -11.21
C ALA A 2 -12.03 5.25 -11.06
N LYS A 3 -10.88 5.16 -11.72
CA LYS A 3 -9.88 4.11 -11.49
C LYS A 3 -8.69 4.75 -10.80
N ILE A 4 -8.46 4.42 -9.54
CA ILE A 4 -7.44 5.06 -8.70
C ILE A 4 -6.45 4.00 -8.24
N ALA A 5 -5.17 4.24 -8.51
CA ALA A 5 -4.09 3.41 -7.98
C ALA A 5 -3.22 4.25 -7.05
N ILE A 6 -3.19 3.87 -5.79
CA ILE A 6 -2.38 4.47 -4.75
C ILE A 6 -1.10 3.64 -4.61
N VAL A 7 0.05 4.27 -4.80
CA VAL A 7 1.36 3.62 -4.61
C VAL A 7 2.11 4.30 -3.47
N ILE A 8 2.36 3.56 -2.40
CA ILE A 8 3.00 4.09 -1.20
C ILE A 8 4.47 3.69 -1.24
N TYR A 9 5.35 4.69 -1.36
CA TYR A 9 6.81 4.55 -1.33
C TYR A 9 7.43 5.05 -0.03
N ALA A 10 6.74 5.98 0.66
CA ALA A 10 7.24 6.64 1.85
C ALA A 10 7.67 5.66 2.95
N ASP A 11 8.82 5.91 3.57
CA ASP A 11 9.33 5.13 4.70
C ASP A 11 8.49 5.35 5.98
N THR A 12 8.90 4.78 7.12
CA THR A 12 8.21 4.89 8.42
C THR A 12 8.81 5.92 9.38
N ASP A 13 9.95 6.50 9.01
CA ASP A 13 10.89 7.07 10.00
C ASP A 13 10.69 8.57 10.25
N THR A 14 9.78 9.24 9.54
CA THR A 14 9.56 10.68 9.67
C THR A 14 8.08 11.04 9.80
N ALA A 15 7.81 12.21 10.39
CA ALA A 15 6.46 12.77 10.46
C ALA A 15 5.86 13.06 9.07
N GLU A 16 6.69 13.43 8.10
CA GLU A 16 6.29 13.60 6.70
C GLU A 16 5.82 12.27 6.10
N ALA A 17 6.58 11.19 6.35
CA ALA A 17 6.27 9.87 5.83
C ALA A 17 4.94 9.34 6.41
N LEU A 18 4.71 9.56 7.70
CA LEU A 18 3.44 9.32 8.35
C LEU A 18 2.30 10.14 7.70
N GLY A 19 2.53 11.43 7.43
CA GLY A 19 1.54 12.28 6.76
C GLY A 19 1.19 11.76 5.36
N LYS A 20 2.18 11.28 4.61
CA LYS A 20 2.00 10.68 3.28
C LYS A 20 1.12 9.44 3.30
N VAL A 21 1.40 8.47 4.17
CA VAL A 21 0.57 7.26 4.29
C VAL A 21 -0.82 7.58 4.85
N SER A 22 -0.94 8.57 5.75
CA SER A 22 -2.24 9.06 6.23
C SER A 22 -3.08 9.63 5.09
N ASN A 23 -2.50 10.47 4.24
CA ASN A 23 -3.19 11.04 3.08
C ASN A 23 -3.55 9.97 2.05
N ALA A 24 -2.67 8.98 1.84
CA ALA A 24 -2.95 7.83 0.99
C ALA A 24 -4.20 7.06 1.48
N PHE A 25 -4.30 6.81 2.79
CA PHE A 25 -5.47 6.12 3.36
C PHE A 25 -6.75 6.96 3.35
N MET A 26 -6.65 8.29 3.49
CA MET A 26 -7.82 9.15 3.31
C MET A 26 -8.37 9.08 1.88
N LEU A 27 -7.50 9.14 0.88
CA LEU A 27 -7.91 8.96 -0.51
C LEU A 27 -8.50 7.56 -0.75
N ALA A 28 -7.90 6.52 -0.18
CA ALA A 28 -8.44 5.16 -0.27
C ALA A 28 -9.85 5.06 0.33
N LEU A 29 -10.08 5.68 1.49
CA LEU A 29 -11.38 5.69 2.14
C LEU A 29 -12.43 6.39 1.28
N GLU A 30 -12.11 7.57 0.75
CA GLU A 30 -13.00 8.32 -0.15
C GLU A 30 -13.34 7.52 -1.41
N ALA A 31 -12.35 6.84 -2.01
CA ALA A 31 -12.57 5.96 -3.16
C ALA A 31 -13.51 4.79 -2.84
N VAL A 32 -13.38 4.18 -1.65
CA VAL A 32 -14.28 3.11 -1.19
C VAL A 32 -15.71 3.63 -1.01
N GLU A 33 -15.90 4.77 -0.35
CA GLU A 33 -17.22 5.39 -0.13
C GLU A 33 -17.93 5.71 -1.46
N ASN A 34 -17.17 6.10 -2.48
CA ASN A 34 -17.68 6.43 -3.82
C ASN A 34 -17.73 5.23 -4.77
N LYS A 35 -17.37 4.01 -4.31
CA LYS A 35 -17.37 2.77 -5.09
C LYS A 35 -16.48 2.85 -6.34
N ASP A 36 -15.36 3.54 -6.22
CA ASP A 36 -14.35 3.60 -7.27
C ASP A 36 -13.56 2.30 -7.36
N ASP A 37 -12.93 2.07 -8.51
CA ASP A 37 -12.03 0.95 -8.74
C ASP A 37 -10.66 1.30 -8.15
N LEU A 38 -10.37 0.76 -6.97
CA LEU A 38 -9.23 1.12 -6.13
C LEU A 38 -8.17 0.03 -6.14
N LYS A 39 -6.91 0.42 -6.36
CA LYS A 39 -5.72 -0.37 -6.07
C LYS A 39 -4.84 0.33 -5.04
N ILE A 40 -4.35 -0.40 -4.05
CA ILE A 40 -3.39 0.10 -3.05
C ILE A 40 -2.18 -0.82 -3.07
N ILE A 41 -1.02 -0.26 -3.42
CA ILE A 41 0.22 -1.01 -3.60
C ILE A 41 1.32 -0.40 -2.73
N PHE A 42 1.98 -1.23 -1.93
CA PHE A 42 3.17 -0.82 -1.19
C PHE A 42 4.43 -1.21 -1.95
N GLU A 43 5.30 -0.24 -2.20
CA GLU A 43 6.54 -0.39 -2.95
C GLU A 43 7.69 0.28 -2.18
N GLY A 44 8.93 -0.05 -2.52
CA GLY A 44 10.10 0.53 -1.85
C GLY A 44 10.06 0.44 -0.32
N ALA A 45 10.41 1.54 0.35
CA ALA A 45 10.39 1.61 1.81
C ALA A 45 8.97 1.56 2.40
N GLY A 46 7.95 1.86 1.59
CA GLY A 46 6.54 1.76 1.97
C GLY A 46 6.16 0.36 2.44
N THR A 47 6.84 -0.68 1.96
CA THR A 47 6.61 -2.07 2.41
C THR A 47 6.78 -2.27 3.93
N LYS A 48 7.55 -1.41 4.62
CA LYS A 48 7.72 -1.46 6.07
C LYS A 48 6.44 -1.12 6.83
N TRP A 49 5.55 -0.31 6.27
CA TRP A 49 4.30 0.12 6.91
C TRP A 49 3.42 -1.06 7.29
N ILE A 50 3.42 -2.15 6.52
CA ILE A 50 2.60 -3.34 6.83
C ILE A 50 2.89 -3.83 8.26
N GLY A 51 4.17 -3.96 8.62
CA GLY A 51 4.54 -4.42 9.97
C GLY A 51 4.24 -3.39 11.06
N GLU A 52 4.30 -2.10 10.76
CA GLU A 52 4.03 -1.04 11.73
C GLU A 52 2.52 -0.87 11.99
N LEU A 53 1.70 -1.01 10.95
CA LEU A 53 0.25 -0.82 11.02
C LEU A 53 -0.50 -2.02 11.60
N GLU A 54 0.09 -3.22 11.58
CA GLU A 54 -0.46 -4.38 12.31
C GLU A 54 -0.37 -4.22 13.83
N LYS A 55 0.46 -3.30 14.36
CA LYS A 55 0.56 -3.08 15.80
C LYS A 55 -0.70 -2.36 16.30
N GLU A 56 -1.42 -2.96 17.24
CA GLU A 56 -2.69 -2.44 17.76
C GLU A 56 -2.55 -1.06 18.45
N ASP A 57 -1.37 -0.75 18.99
CA ASP A 57 -1.04 0.53 19.62
C ASP A 57 -0.66 1.62 18.60
N HIS A 58 -0.52 1.28 17.32
CA HIS A 58 -0.24 2.26 16.28
C HIS A 58 -1.48 3.11 16.01
N LYS A 59 -1.34 4.43 16.01
CA LYS A 59 -2.46 5.38 15.86
C LYS A 59 -3.29 5.24 14.58
N MET A 60 -2.72 4.64 13.53
CA MET A 60 -3.42 4.38 12.25
C MET A 60 -3.91 2.92 12.13
N HIS A 61 -3.75 2.09 13.17
CA HIS A 61 -4.14 0.68 13.13
C HIS A 61 -5.60 0.50 12.73
N ALA A 62 -6.52 1.23 13.37
CA ALA A 62 -7.94 1.11 13.07
C ALA A 62 -8.28 1.45 11.60
N LEU A 63 -7.66 2.50 11.05
CA LEU A 63 -7.85 2.90 9.66
C LEU A 63 -7.26 1.87 8.69
N TYR A 64 -6.05 1.40 8.97
CA TYR A 64 -5.41 0.34 8.20
C TYR A 64 -6.24 -0.94 8.19
N SER A 65 -6.70 -1.40 9.35
CA SER A 65 -7.52 -2.60 9.49
C SER A 65 -8.83 -2.52 8.68
N GLY A 66 -9.45 -1.33 8.60
CA GLY A 66 -10.62 -1.09 7.78
C GLY A 66 -10.38 -1.06 6.27
N LEU A 67 -9.12 -0.89 5.83
CA LEU A 67 -8.71 -0.88 4.43
C LEU A 67 -7.91 -2.12 4.03
N LYS A 68 -7.59 -3.01 4.97
CA LYS A 68 -6.65 -4.12 4.77
C LYS A 68 -7.10 -5.07 3.66
N ASP A 69 -8.40 -5.32 3.55
CA ASP A 69 -9.00 -6.12 2.48
C ASP A 69 -9.00 -5.43 1.10
N LYS A 70 -8.75 -4.12 1.05
CA LYS A 70 -8.60 -3.33 -0.18
C LYS A 70 -7.15 -3.22 -0.64
N ILE A 71 -6.19 -3.69 0.15
CA ILE A 71 -4.78 -3.67 -0.23
C ILE A 71 -4.56 -4.69 -1.34
N THR A 72 -4.17 -4.19 -2.52
CA THR A 72 -3.88 -5.02 -3.69
C THR A 72 -2.64 -5.87 -3.46
N GLY A 73 -1.62 -5.29 -2.83
CA GLY A 73 -0.47 -6.06 -2.38
C GLY A 73 0.78 -5.23 -2.12
N VAL A 74 1.87 -5.95 -1.87
CA VAL A 74 3.16 -5.42 -1.45
C VAL A 74 4.22 -5.97 -2.39
N CYS A 75 5.15 -5.15 -2.82
CA CYS A 75 6.25 -5.59 -3.68
C CYS A 75 7.11 -6.67 -3.00
N ASP A 76 7.19 -7.87 -3.61
CA ASP A 76 7.95 -9.01 -3.07
C ASP A 76 9.44 -8.70 -2.93
N TYR A 77 10.04 -8.12 -3.97
CA TYR A 77 11.45 -7.75 -3.93
C TYR A 77 11.74 -6.72 -2.83
N CYS A 78 10.93 -5.67 -2.72
CA CYS A 78 11.14 -4.63 -1.70
C CYS A 78 10.93 -5.17 -0.29
N ALA A 79 9.91 -5.99 -0.07
CA ALA A 79 9.69 -6.62 1.23
C ALA A 79 10.88 -7.49 1.67
N GLN A 80 11.55 -8.16 0.72
CA GLN A 80 12.80 -8.88 0.99
C GLN A 80 13.96 -7.92 1.27
N ALA A 81 14.15 -6.91 0.41
CA ALA A 81 15.24 -5.94 0.53
C ALA A 81 15.21 -5.16 1.86
N PHE A 82 14.02 -4.83 2.35
CA PHE A 82 13.81 -4.15 3.63
C PHE A 82 13.63 -5.10 4.82
N GLY A 83 13.72 -6.42 4.62
CA GLY A 83 13.67 -7.41 5.70
C GLY A 83 12.30 -7.55 6.37
N VAL A 84 11.21 -7.21 5.67
CA VAL A 84 9.84 -7.20 6.21
C VAL A 84 8.93 -8.27 5.60
N LYS A 85 9.42 -9.08 4.64
CA LYS A 85 8.62 -10.14 3.98
C LYS A 85 7.81 -11.01 4.94
N SER A 86 8.44 -11.53 6.00
CA SER A 86 7.74 -12.38 6.98
C SER A 86 6.62 -11.64 7.74
N LYS A 87 6.75 -10.32 7.95
CA LYS A 87 5.69 -9.49 8.53
C LYS A 87 4.51 -9.35 7.56
N VAL A 88 4.80 -9.16 6.27
CA VAL A 88 3.78 -9.06 5.22
C VAL A 88 3.01 -10.38 5.08
N GLU A 89 3.71 -11.51 5.06
CA GLU A 89 3.09 -12.84 5.00
C GLU A 89 2.21 -13.11 6.23
N LYS A 90 2.69 -12.77 7.44
CA LYS A 90 1.89 -12.88 8.67
C LYS A 90 0.66 -11.98 8.67
N ALA A 91 0.76 -10.80 8.07
CA ALA A 91 -0.36 -9.89 7.89
C ALA A 91 -1.40 -10.45 6.89
N GLY A 92 -1.05 -11.46 6.08
CA GLY A 92 -1.94 -12.02 5.06
C GLY A 92 -2.13 -11.11 3.84
N VAL A 93 -1.21 -10.16 3.62
CA VAL A 93 -1.27 -9.24 2.48
C VAL A 93 -0.54 -9.87 1.28
N PRO A 94 -1.10 -9.83 0.06
CA PRO A 94 -0.48 -10.44 -1.11
C PRO A 94 0.90 -9.84 -1.45
N LEU A 95 1.85 -10.70 -1.83
CA LEU A 95 3.13 -10.30 -2.40
C LEU A 95 3.05 -10.26 -3.93
N LEU A 96 3.37 -9.11 -4.53
CA LEU A 96 3.30 -8.85 -5.97
C LEU A 96 4.68 -8.94 -6.62
N SER A 97 4.76 -9.54 -7.80
CA SER A 97 6.05 -9.90 -8.44
C SER A 97 6.01 -10.00 -9.97
N GLU A 98 5.03 -9.39 -10.62
CA GLU A 98 4.71 -9.58 -12.04
C GLU A 98 5.84 -9.15 -13.00
N PHE A 99 6.70 -8.20 -12.62
CA PHE A 99 7.82 -7.72 -13.43
C PHE A 99 9.14 -7.76 -12.67
N LYS A 100 10.01 -8.72 -13.01
CA LYS A 100 11.35 -8.86 -12.40
C LYS A 100 11.31 -8.88 -10.86
N LYS A 101 10.33 -9.56 -10.26
CA LYS A 101 10.08 -9.62 -8.80
C LYS A 101 9.49 -8.35 -8.17
N HIS A 102 9.17 -7.34 -8.98
CA HIS A 102 8.41 -6.15 -8.57
C HIS A 102 6.99 -6.20 -9.14
N PRO A 103 6.03 -5.45 -8.57
CA PRO A 103 4.73 -5.23 -9.19
C PRO A 103 4.87 -4.54 -10.54
N SER A 104 4.04 -4.95 -11.50
CA SER A 104 3.97 -4.27 -12.81
C SER A 104 3.15 -2.98 -12.72
N LEU A 105 3.74 -1.88 -12.27
CA LEU A 105 3.05 -0.58 -12.23
C LEU A 105 2.65 -0.08 -13.63
N ARG A 106 3.34 -0.52 -14.69
CA ARG A 106 2.99 -0.24 -16.09
C ARG A 106 1.61 -0.80 -16.44
N SER A 107 1.16 -1.88 -15.82
CA SER A 107 -0.19 -2.43 -16.07
C SER A 107 -1.29 -1.47 -15.61
N LEU A 108 -1.06 -0.72 -14.53
CA LEU A 108 -2.01 0.29 -14.03
C LEU A 108 -2.36 1.31 -15.12
N PHE A 109 -1.34 1.81 -15.83
CA PHE A 109 -1.53 2.73 -16.95
C PHE A 109 -2.25 2.07 -18.12
N ALA A 110 -1.88 0.83 -18.46
CA ALA A 110 -2.54 0.09 -19.54
C ALA A 110 -4.02 -0.20 -19.24
N GLU A 111 -4.37 -0.35 -17.95
CA GLU A 111 -5.73 -0.59 -17.45
C GLU A 111 -6.54 0.71 -17.24
N GLY A 112 -5.91 1.88 -17.42
CA GLY A 112 -6.55 3.19 -17.32
C GLY A 112 -6.65 3.77 -15.91
N TYR A 113 -5.81 3.32 -14.97
CA TYR A 113 -5.75 3.89 -13.62
C TYR A 113 -5.06 5.26 -13.62
N SER A 114 -5.61 6.19 -12.85
CA SER A 114 -4.88 7.35 -12.38
C SER A 114 -3.98 6.93 -11.23
N VAL A 115 -2.67 7.02 -11.43
CA VAL A 115 -1.67 6.60 -10.44
C VAL A 115 -1.24 7.81 -9.61
N ILE A 116 -1.40 7.72 -8.29
CA ILE A 116 -0.97 8.74 -7.32
C ILE A 116 0.00 8.07 -6.35
N ASN A 117 1.14 8.71 -6.12
CA ASN A 117 2.17 8.19 -5.23
C ASN A 117 2.33 9.02 -3.96
N PHE A 118 2.64 8.32 -2.86
CA PHE A 118 2.82 8.90 -1.53
C PHE A 118 4.16 8.52 -0.93
#